data_AF-A0A9E2V5M9-F1
#
_entry.id   AF-A0A9E2V5M9-F1
#
_cell.length_a   1.000
_cell.length_b   1.000
_cell.length_c   1.000
_cell.angle_alpha   90.00
_cell.angle_beta   90.00
_cell.angle_gamma   90.00
#
_symmetry.space_group_name_H-M   'P 1'
#
loop_
_entity.id
_entity.type
_entity.pdbx_description
1 polymer ?
#
loop_
_entity_poly.entity_id
_entity_poly.type
_entity_poly.pdbx_seq_one_letter_code
_entity_poly.pdbx_strand_id
1 'polypeptide(L)'
;LDELGQVLTGALAAARPHLTWRTPLLRAAEAFAPAMVNAALGERVRAADPAHLRPATVAEVHSNTEVVHSFRLRLTGMLLRALDAELTAGVGPYPLRQVRTELGERFEAWLTEALTTELVPAPIERLVGVQVAATLATSHLLAAQVGA
;
A
#
# COMPACT_ATOMS: atom_id res chain seq x y z
N LEU A 1 7.46 -3.68 0.30
CA LEU A 1 6.23 -4.43 0.01
C LEU A 1 6.34 -5.92 0.36
N ASP A 2 7.53 -6.55 0.32
CA ASP A 2 7.69 -7.98 0.66
C ASP A 2 7.12 -8.34 2.03
N GLU A 3 7.52 -7.59 3.06
CA GLU A 3 7.06 -7.81 4.43
C GLU A 3 5.53 -7.74 4.53
N LEU A 4 4.90 -6.77 3.84
CA LEU A 4 3.45 -6.65 3.81
C LEU A 4 2.80 -7.88 3.17
N GLY A 5 3.31 -8.32 2.03
CA GLY A 5 2.82 -9.53 1.36
C GLY A 5 2.93 -10.76 2.27
N GLN A 6 4.06 -10.93 2.94
CA GLN A 6 4.29 -12.04 3.87
C GLN A 6 3.34 -11.99 5.08
N VAL A 7 3.19 -10.81 5.72
CA VAL A 7 2.27 -10.63 6.85
C VAL A 7 0.84 -10.95 6.46
N LEU A 8 0.34 -10.41 5.33
CA LEU A 8 -1.04 -10.62 4.90
C LEU A 8 -1.30 -12.07 4.50
N THR A 9 -0.39 -12.68 3.73
CA THR A 9 -0.55 -14.08 3.30
C THR A 9 -0.45 -15.05 4.48
N GLY A 10 0.48 -14.81 5.41
CA GLY A 10 0.61 -15.59 6.64
C GLY A 10 -0.64 -15.50 7.52
N ALA A 11 -1.13 -14.28 7.78
CA ALA A 11 -2.34 -14.08 8.57
C ALA A 11 -3.58 -14.72 7.93
N LEU A 12 -3.75 -14.58 6.60
CA LEU A 12 -4.84 -15.23 5.87
C LEU A 12 -4.76 -16.76 5.93
N ALA A 13 -3.56 -17.32 5.77
CA ALA A 13 -3.37 -18.77 5.84
C ALA A 13 -3.73 -19.32 7.22
N ALA A 14 -3.32 -18.62 8.29
CA ALA A 14 -3.63 -19.00 9.66
C ALA A 14 -5.12 -18.82 10.02
N ALA A 15 -5.76 -17.76 9.51
CA ALA A 15 -7.17 -17.49 9.77
C ALA A 15 -8.11 -18.42 8.98
N ARG A 16 -7.73 -18.83 7.75
CA ARG A 16 -8.60 -19.52 6.78
C ARG A 16 -9.44 -20.69 7.34
N PRO A 17 -8.91 -21.59 8.19
CA PRO A 17 -9.71 -22.68 8.77
C PRO A 17 -10.88 -22.21 9.66
N HIS A 18 -10.87 -20.95 10.07
CA HIS A 18 -11.82 -20.35 11.01
C HIS A 18 -12.71 -19.28 10.37
N LEU A 19 -12.56 -19.02 9.08
CA LEU A 19 -13.37 -18.04 8.35
C LEU A 19 -14.58 -18.71 7.72
N THR A 20 -15.77 -18.31 8.16
CA THR A 20 -17.04 -18.81 7.62
C THR A 20 -17.80 -17.73 6.83
N TRP A 21 -17.55 -16.44 7.11
CA TRP A 21 -18.25 -15.32 6.49
C TRP A 21 -17.48 -14.77 5.29
N ARG A 22 -18.12 -14.79 4.10
CA ARG A 22 -17.56 -14.21 2.87
C ARG A 22 -17.85 -12.72 2.75
N THR A 23 -17.17 -11.90 3.55
CA THR A 23 -17.32 -10.43 3.47
C THR A 23 -16.61 -9.85 2.23
N PRO A 24 -17.04 -8.68 1.71
CA PRO A 24 -16.31 -7.98 0.65
C PRO A 24 -14.85 -7.67 1.01
N LEU A 25 -14.59 -7.36 2.29
CA LEU A 25 -13.24 -7.09 2.80
C LEU A 25 -12.36 -8.33 2.81
N LEU A 26 -12.92 -9.49 3.20
CA LEU A 26 -12.19 -10.76 3.12
C LEU A 26 -11.80 -11.08 1.67
N ARG A 27 -12.75 -11.00 0.73
CA ARG A 27 -12.46 -11.24 -0.70
C ARG A 27 -11.38 -10.30 -1.22
N ALA A 28 -11.41 -9.02 -0.82
CA ALA A 28 -10.38 -8.06 -1.19
C ALA A 28 -9.01 -8.46 -0.60
N ALA A 29 -8.95 -8.80 0.70
CA ALA A 29 -7.71 -9.24 1.33
C ALA A 29 -7.12 -10.49 0.66
N GLU A 30 -7.96 -11.48 0.33
CA GLU A 30 -7.54 -12.69 -0.39
C GLU A 30 -6.95 -12.39 -1.77
N ALA A 31 -7.48 -11.39 -2.49
CA ALA A 31 -6.97 -11.00 -3.80
C ALA A 31 -5.68 -10.16 -3.69
N PHE A 32 -5.61 -9.22 -2.74
CA PHE A 32 -4.51 -8.26 -2.66
C PHE A 32 -3.29 -8.78 -1.91
N ALA A 33 -3.43 -9.72 -0.97
CA ALA A 33 -2.30 -10.30 -0.26
C ALA A 33 -1.24 -10.93 -1.21
N PRO A 34 -1.60 -11.82 -2.16
CA PRO A 34 -0.63 -12.33 -3.13
C PRO A 34 -0.18 -11.25 -4.12
N ALA A 35 -1.04 -10.28 -4.45
CA ALA A 35 -0.65 -9.17 -5.33
C ALA A 35 0.49 -8.33 -4.74
N MET A 36 0.55 -8.16 -3.42
CA MET A 36 1.67 -7.45 -2.76
C MET A 36 3.00 -8.20 -2.85
N VAL A 37 2.97 -9.53 -2.83
CA VAL A 37 4.17 -10.35 -3.09
C VAL A 37 4.66 -10.13 -4.51
N ASN A 38 3.76 -10.20 -5.50
CA ASN A 38 4.11 -9.97 -6.90
C ASN A 38 4.58 -8.53 -7.16
N ALA A 39 3.94 -7.54 -6.54
CA ALA A 39 4.36 -6.16 -6.61
C ALA A 39 5.79 -6.00 -6.07
N ALA A 40 6.10 -6.61 -4.93
CA ALA A 40 7.45 -6.57 -4.36
C ALA A 40 8.51 -7.21 -5.27
N LEU A 41 8.19 -8.32 -5.93
CA LEU A 41 9.06 -8.91 -6.96
C LEU A 41 9.28 -7.96 -8.13
N GLY A 42 8.22 -7.31 -8.61
CA GLY A 42 8.31 -6.28 -9.65
C GLY A 42 9.21 -5.12 -9.24
N GLU A 43 9.07 -4.62 -8.00
CA GLU A 43 9.95 -3.58 -7.46
C GLU A 43 11.41 -4.00 -7.42
N ARG A 44 11.71 -5.25 -7.06
CA ARG A 44 13.08 -5.79 -7.05
C ARG A 44 13.69 -5.84 -8.44
N VAL A 45 12.91 -6.25 -9.44
CA VAL A 45 13.36 -6.26 -10.84
C VAL A 45 13.63 -4.84 -11.31
N ARG A 46 12.72 -3.89 -11.02
CA ARG A 46 12.94 -2.47 -11.35
C ARG A 46 14.17 -1.91 -10.66
N ALA A 47 14.35 -2.17 -9.36
CA ALA A 47 15.50 -1.68 -8.61
C ALA A 47 16.85 -2.22 -9.13
N ALA A 48 16.86 -3.33 -9.86
CA ALA A 48 18.06 -3.92 -10.45
C ALA A 48 18.43 -3.36 -11.83
N ASP A 49 17.56 -2.55 -12.47
CA ASP A 49 17.85 -1.94 -13.76
C ASP A 49 18.94 -0.87 -13.64
N PRO A 50 20.05 -0.96 -14.40
CA PRO A 50 21.10 0.06 -14.44
C PRO A 50 20.59 1.48 -14.71
N ALA A 51 19.48 1.64 -15.45
CA ALA A 51 18.86 2.95 -15.70
C ALA A 51 18.38 3.66 -14.42
N HIS A 52 18.20 2.90 -13.33
CA HIS A 52 17.81 3.41 -12.02
C HIS A 52 19.00 3.64 -11.07
N LEU A 53 20.25 3.43 -11.51
CA LEU A 53 21.48 3.71 -10.73
C LEU A 53 21.84 5.21 -10.72
N ARG A 54 20.85 6.06 -10.49
CA ARG A 54 21.02 7.49 -10.24
C ARG A 54 20.48 7.83 -8.85
N PRO A 55 20.93 8.94 -8.23
CA PRO A 55 20.30 9.45 -7.02
C PRO A 55 18.78 9.63 -7.23
N ALA A 56 18.01 9.15 -6.25
CA ALA A 56 16.58 9.38 -6.22
C ALA A 56 16.29 10.86 -5.93
N THR A 57 15.29 11.40 -6.60
CA THR A 57 14.76 12.73 -6.30
C THR A 57 14.01 12.71 -4.96
N VAL A 58 13.83 13.88 -4.35
CA VAL A 58 13.03 14.02 -3.11
C VAL A 58 11.61 13.46 -3.30
N ALA A 59 11.00 13.70 -4.46
CA ALA A 59 9.67 13.20 -4.80
C ALA A 59 9.62 11.67 -4.89
N GLU A 60 10.65 11.03 -5.44
CA GLU A 60 10.74 9.57 -5.54
C GLU A 60 10.92 8.92 -4.17
N VAL A 61 11.80 9.47 -3.33
CA VAL A 61 11.98 8.98 -1.95
C VAL A 61 10.67 9.06 -1.18
N HIS A 62 10.02 10.24 -1.21
CA HIS A 62 8.75 10.44 -0.52
C HIS A 62 7.65 9.51 -1.07
N SER A 63 7.49 9.44 -2.39
CA SER A 63 6.46 8.61 -3.03
C SER A 63 6.65 7.11 -2.71
N ASN A 64 7.88 6.62 -2.71
CA ASN A 64 8.17 5.22 -2.37
C ASN A 64 7.81 4.92 -0.90
N THR A 65 8.13 5.83 0.02
CA THR A 65 7.76 5.71 1.44
C THR A 65 6.24 5.72 1.62
N GLU A 66 5.55 6.69 1.03
CA GLU A 66 4.09 6.84 1.14
C GLU A 66 3.33 5.67 0.53
N VAL A 67 3.79 5.13 -0.59
CA VAL A 67 3.20 3.93 -1.21
C VAL A 67 3.25 2.75 -0.23
N VAL A 68 4.38 2.56 0.46
CA VAL A 68 4.53 1.48 1.44
C VAL A 68 3.60 1.68 2.64
N HIS A 69 3.54 2.88 3.22
CA HIS A 69 2.64 3.18 4.33
C HIS A 69 1.17 3.00 3.94
N SER A 70 0.78 3.55 2.80
CA SER A 70 -0.59 3.47 2.27
C SER A 70 -1.05 2.01 2.14
N PHE A 71 -0.25 1.15 1.50
CA PHE A 71 -0.61 -0.26 1.35
C PHE A 71 -0.60 -1.01 2.69
N ARG A 72 0.38 -0.76 3.56
CA ARG A 72 0.44 -1.38 4.90
C ARG A 72 -0.82 -1.09 5.69
N LEU A 73 -1.22 0.17 5.80
CA LEU A 73 -2.38 0.56 6.59
C LEU A 73 -3.69 0.12 5.94
N ARG A 74 -3.84 0.36 4.63
CA ARG A 74 -5.08 0.03 3.91
C ARG A 74 -5.36 -1.46 3.91
N LEU A 75 -4.39 -2.29 3.50
CA LEU A 75 -4.64 -3.72 3.32
C LEU A 75 -4.76 -4.45 4.66
N THR A 76 -3.92 -4.11 5.63
CA THR A 76 -3.97 -4.70 6.97
C THR A 76 -5.24 -4.29 7.71
N GLY A 77 -5.64 -3.02 7.62
CA GLY A 77 -6.90 -2.54 8.19
C GLY A 77 -8.15 -3.13 7.53
N MET A 78 -8.09 -3.54 6.26
CA MET A 78 -9.18 -4.32 5.64
C MET A 78 -9.24 -5.73 6.21
N LEU A 79 -8.11 -6.42 6.34
CA LEU A 79 -8.07 -7.77 6.89
C LEU A 79 -8.50 -7.78 8.36
N LEU A 80 -8.03 -6.85 9.19
CA LEU A 80 -8.46 -6.71 10.59
C LEU A 80 -9.98 -6.58 10.71
N ARG A 81 -10.60 -5.70 9.91
CA ARG A 81 -12.06 -5.55 9.89
C ARG A 81 -12.79 -6.80 9.41
N ALA A 82 -12.20 -7.59 8.52
CA ALA A 82 -12.76 -8.87 8.11
C ALA A 82 -12.69 -9.91 9.25
N LEU A 83 -11.58 -9.96 9.99
CA LEU A 83 -11.44 -10.83 11.17
C LEU A 83 -12.38 -10.41 12.30
N ASP A 84 -12.50 -9.10 12.55
CA ASP A 84 -13.40 -8.56 13.58
C ASP A 84 -14.88 -8.89 13.26
N ALA A 85 -15.27 -8.88 11.98
CA ALA A 85 -16.60 -9.31 11.55
C ALA A 85 -16.87 -10.79 11.87
N GLU A 86 -15.90 -11.67 11.60
CA GLU A 86 -15.99 -13.10 11.93
C GLU A 86 -16.09 -13.32 13.46
N LEU A 87 -15.24 -12.62 14.23
CA LEU A 87 -15.22 -12.71 15.69
C LEU A 87 -16.50 -12.17 16.33
N THR A 88 -17.16 -11.19 15.72
CA THR A 88 -18.43 -10.62 16.20
C THR A 88 -19.62 -11.53 15.87
N ALA A 89 -19.55 -12.26 14.76
CA ALA A 89 -20.67 -13.07 14.27
C ALA A 89 -20.86 -14.42 15.00
N GLY A 90 -19.93 -14.83 15.87
CA GLY A 90 -20.04 -16.09 16.61
C GLY A 90 -19.03 -16.26 17.74
N VAL A 91 -18.90 -17.49 18.27
CA VAL A 91 -17.84 -17.82 19.23
C VAL A 91 -16.52 -17.93 18.46
N GLY A 92 -15.88 -16.79 18.21
CA GLY A 92 -14.58 -16.74 17.55
C GLY A 92 -13.61 -17.73 18.20
N PRO A 93 -13.02 -18.69 17.48
CA PRO A 93 -12.14 -19.67 18.08
C PRO A 93 -10.85 -18.99 18.56
N TYR A 94 -10.21 -19.52 19.62
CA TYR A 94 -8.98 -18.94 20.21
C TYR A 94 -7.89 -18.64 19.17
N PRO A 95 -7.61 -19.53 18.19
CA PRO A 95 -6.64 -19.24 17.13
C PRO A 95 -6.95 -17.99 16.31
N LEU A 96 -8.22 -17.71 16.01
CA LEU A 96 -8.61 -16.54 15.22
C LEU A 96 -8.38 -15.23 16.00
N ARG A 97 -8.62 -15.24 17.32
CA ARG A 97 -8.28 -14.11 18.19
C ARG A 97 -6.78 -13.85 18.22
N GLN A 98 -5.96 -14.90 18.28
CA GLN A 98 -4.51 -14.77 18.26
C GLN A 98 -4.03 -14.13 16.94
N VAL A 99 -4.47 -14.62 15.79
CA VAL A 99 -4.13 -14.04 14.48
C VAL A 99 -4.53 -12.56 14.41
N ARG A 100 -5.73 -12.21 14.91
CA ARG A 100 -6.19 -10.83 14.95
C ARG A 100 -5.30 -9.95 15.84
N THR A 101 -4.89 -10.44 17.00
CA THR A 101 -4.00 -9.71 17.91
C THR A 101 -2.64 -9.44 17.26
N GLU A 102 -1.98 -10.48 16.74
CA GLU A 102 -0.66 -10.36 16.10
C GLU A 102 -0.71 -9.41 14.89
N LEU A 103 -1.75 -9.50 14.07
CA LEU A 103 -1.95 -8.59 12.94
C LEU A 103 -2.20 -7.15 13.41
N GLY A 104 -2.92 -6.99 14.53
CA GLY A 104 -3.20 -5.69 15.14
C GLY A 104 -1.94 -5.01 15.66
N GLU A 105 -1.07 -5.74 16.36
CA GLU A 105 0.22 -5.24 16.82
C GLU A 105 1.07 -4.76 15.64
N ARG A 106 1.07 -5.51 14.53
CA ARG A 106 1.77 -5.12 13.32
C ARG A 106 1.18 -3.87 12.67
N PHE A 107 -0.14 -3.75 12.65
CA PHE A 107 -0.83 -2.56 12.15
C PHE A 107 -0.47 -1.31 12.97
N GLU A 108 -0.51 -1.40 14.29
CA GLU A 108 -0.20 -0.27 15.18
C GLU A 108 1.27 0.17 15.05
N ALA A 109 2.20 -0.78 14.91
CA ALA A 109 3.60 -0.46 14.63
C ALA A 109 3.74 0.33 13.32
N TRP A 110 3.10 -0.12 12.24
CA TRP A 110 3.13 0.59 10.96
C TRP A 110 2.40 1.92 10.96
N LEU A 111 1.33 2.06 11.76
CA LEU A 111 0.62 3.32 11.96
C LEU A 111 1.52 4.32 12.66
N THR A 112 2.21 3.89 13.72
CA THR A 112 3.18 4.72 14.45
C THR A 112 4.29 5.19 13.51
N GLU A 113 4.86 4.31 12.68
CA GLU A 113 5.84 4.68 11.66
C GLU A 113 5.29 5.74 10.69
N ALA A 114 4.09 5.54 10.15
CA ALA A 114 3.50 6.45 9.16
C ALA A 114 3.21 7.85 9.73
N LEU A 115 2.90 7.94 11.02
CA LEU A 115 2.60 9.20 11.70
C LEU A 115 3.86 10.00 12.08
N THR A 116 5.06 9.47 11.86
CA THR A 116 6.32 10.22 12.13
C THR A 116 6.57 11.34 11.12
N THR A 117 5.94 11.30 9.95
CA THR A 117 6.11 12.32 8.91
C THR A 117 5.07 13.43 9.09
N GLU A 118 5.55 14.66 9.31
CA GLU A 118 4.68 15.83 9.32
C GLU A 118 4.18 16.12 7.91
N LEU A 119 2.85 16.13 7.74
CA LEU A 119 2.22 16.47 6.46
C LEU A 119 1.97 17.97 6.40
N VAL A 120 2.67 18.65 5.48
CA VAL A 120 2.44 20.07 5.21
C VAL A 120 1.40 20.19 4.09
N PRO A 121 0.22 20.79 4.35
CA PRO A 121 -0.78 21.00 3.31
C PRO A 121 -0.22 21.87 2.18
N ALA A 122 -0.25 21.36 0.95
CA ALA A 122 0.05 22.15 -0.23
C ALA A 122 -1.20 22.91 -0.69
N PRO A 123 -1.12 24.23 -0.93
CA PRO A 123 -2.23 24.96 -1.54
C PRO A 123 -2.57 24.38 -2.92
N ILE A 124 -3.84 24.10 -3.17
CA ILE A 124 -4.29 23.37 -4.36
C ILE A 124 -3.92 24.10 -5.66
N GLU A 125 -3.95 25.44 -5.65
CA GLU A 125 -3.59 26.29 -6.76
C GLU A 125 -2.12 26.12 -7.19
N ARG A 126 -1.22 25.77 -6.25
CA ARG A 126 0.18 25.47 -6.58
C ARG A 126 0.31 24.12 -7.28
N LEU A 127 -0.45 23.12 -6.83
CA LEU A 127 -0.46 21.80 -7.46
C LEU A 127 -1.02 21.89 -8.89
N VAL A 128 -2.15 22.57 -9.06
CA VAL A 128 -2.75 22.83 -10.37
C VAL A 128 -1.82 23.65 -11.26
N GLY A 129 -1.17 24.68 -10.71
CA GLY A 129 -0.21 25.51 -11.43
C GLY A 129 0.94 24.69 -12.04
N VAL A 130 1.52 23.76 -11.28
CA VAL A 130 2.56 22.85 -11.79
C VAL A 130 2.03 21.97 -12.92
N GLN A 131 0.83 21.40 -12.78
CA GLN A 131 0.21 20.55 -13.81
C GLN A 131 -0.06 21.32 -15.11
N VAL A 132 -0.60 22.53 -15.01
CA VAL A 132 -0.85 23.41 -16.16
C VAL A 132 0.48 23.79 -16.82
N ALA A 133 1.48 24.21 -16.05
CA ALA A 133 2.80 24.57 -16.58
C ALA A 133 3.47 23.40 -17.31
N ALA A 134 3.44 22.19 -16.73
CA ALA A 134 3.98 21.00 -17.36
C ALA A 134 3.26 20.65 -18.68
N THR A 135 1.93 20.79 -18.70
CA THR A 135 1.11 20.57 -19.91
C THR A 135 1.48 21.56 -21.01
N LEU A 136 1.58 22.85 -20.67
CA LEU A 136 1.96 23.90 -21.62
C LEU A 136 3.39 23.71 -22.15
N ALA A 137 4.34 23.41 -21.26
CA ALA A 137 5.73 23.16 -21.64
C ALA A 137 5.84 21.97 -22.60
N THR A 138 5.16 20.87 -22.30
CA THR A 138 5.13 19.67 -23.16
C THR A 138 4.48 19.99 -24.51
N SER A 139 3.36 20.72 -24.51
CA SER A 139 2.66 21.12 -25.73
C SER A 139 3.53 22.00 -26.63
N HIS A 140 4.27 22.94 -26.04
CA HIS A 140 5.19 23.81 -26.76
C HIS A 140 6.34 23.02 -27.39
N LEU A 141 6.96 22.11 -26.64
CA LEU A 141 8.04 21.24 -27.15
C LEU A 141 7.56 20.37 -28.33
N LEU A 142 6.37 19.78 -28.22
CA LEU A 142 5.78 18.98 -29.29
C LEU A 142 5.47 19.83 -30.54
N ALA A 143 4.91 21.03 -30.36
CA ALA A 143 4.65 21.95 -31.48
C ALA A 143 5.95 22.36 -32.19
N ALA A 144 7.03 22.61 -31.44
CA ALA A 144 8.34 22.92 -32.00
C ALA A 144 8.98 21.74 -32.76
N GLN A 145 8.70 20.51 -32.37
CA GLN A 145 9.19 19.31 -33.06
C GLN A 145 8.41 18.98 -34.35
N VAL A 146 7.13 19.32 -34.43
CA VAL A 146 6.30 19.10 -35.63
C VAL A 146 6.50 20.19 -36.68
N GLY A 147 6.96 21.38 -36.27
CA GLY A 147 7.28 22.50 -37.16
C GLY A 147 8.68 22.48 -37.78
N ALA A 148 9.52 21.50 -37.43
CA ALA A 148 10.87 21.26 -37.97
C ALA A 148 10.86 20.05 -38.91
#